data_AF-A0A1A8I2B6-F1
#
_entry.id   AF-A0A1A8I2B6-F1
#
_cell.length_a   1.000
_cell.length_b   1.000
_cell.length_c   1.000
_cell.angle_alpha   90.00
_cell.angle_beta   90.00
_cell.angle_gamma   90.00
#
_symmetry.space_group_name_H-M   'P 1'
#
loop_
_entity.id
_entity.type
_entity.pdbx_description
1 polymer ?
#
loop_
_entity_poly.entity_id
_entity_poly.type
_entity_poly.pdbx_seq_one_letter_code
_entity_poly.pdbx_strand_id
1 'polypeptide(L)'
;AKQSSLAVQLPLFQNKYPCTSIGEAARILRGLPVEIRGLFDQVEVLIRILMVVPVSSCEAERSFSTLCRLKTWLRATMNQNRLNNLVVCNVHKERLDMLNTGTICQEFVGC
;
A
#
# COMPACT_ATOMS: atom_id res chain seq x y z
N ALA A 1 -11.40 16.09 -25.53
CA ALA A 1 -9.97 15.80 -25.65
C ALA A 1 -9.61 14.71 -24.65
N LYS A 2 -9.73 13.44 -25.04
CA LYS A 2 -9.67 12.30 -24.10
C LYS A 2 -8.69 11.27 -24.66
N GLN A 3 -7.70 10.93 -23.84
CA GLN A 3 -6.81 9.78 -23.93
C GLN A 3 -5.82 9.77 -25.11
N SER A 4 -4.62 10.31 -24.87
CA SER A 4 -3.43 9.55 -25.29
C SER A 4 -3.53 8.16 -24.62
N SER A 5 -3.77 7.13 -25.43
CA SER A 5 -3.96 5.75 -24.98
C SER A 5 -2.67 5.20 -24.38
N LEU A 6 -2.76 4.30 -23.39
CA LEU A 6 -1.62 3.63 -22.76
C LEU A 6 -0.83 2.86 -23.83
N ALA A 7 -1.55 2.34 -24.83
CA ALA A 7 -0.99 1.68 -26.00
C ALA A 7 -0.08 2.60 -26.84
N VAL A 8 -0.20 3.92 -26.69
CA VAL A 8 0.66 4.92 -27.36
C VAL A 8 1.74 5.43 -26.39
N GLN A 9 1.36 5.77 -25.16
CA GLN A 9 2.29 6.30 -24.16
C GLN A 9 3.37 5.29 -23.77
N LEU A 10 3.02 4.00 -23.63
CA LEU A 10 3.93 2.95 -23.21
C LEU A 10 5.05 2.68 -24.22
N PRO A 11 4.79 2.43 -25.53
CA PRO A 11 5.86 2.26 -26.50
C PRO A 11 6.68 3.54 -26.71
N LEU A 12 6.06 4.73 -26.64
CA LEU A 12 6.80 6.00 -26.68
C LEU A 12 7.78 6.12 -25.49
N PHE A 13 7.33 5.73 -24.30
CA PHE A 13 8.16 5.72 -23.10
C PHE A 13 9.30 4.71 -23.21
N GLN A 14 8.99 3.46 -23.62
CA GLN A 14 9.98 2.39 -23.76
C GLN A 14 11.05 2.67 -24.82
N ASN A 15 10.66 3.29 -25.94
CA ASN A 15 11.59 3.64 -27.01
C ASN A 15 12.51 4.81 -26.62
N LYS A 16 11.97 5.80 -25.90
CA LYS A 16 12.74 6.98 -25.46
C LYS A 16 13.57 6.72 -24.21
N TYR A 17 13.11 5.84 -23.34
CA TYR A 17 13.72 5.49 -22.07
C TYR A 17 13.81 3.96 -21.95
N PRO A 18 14.94 3.35 -22.32
CA PRO A 18 15.12 1.92 -22.12
C PRO A 18 15.15 1.64 -20.62
N CYS A 19 14.21 0.85 -20.13
CA CYS A 19 14.15 0.42 -18.73
C CYS A 19 14.03 -1.11 -18.67
N THR A 20 14.86 -1.73 -17.82
CA THR A 20 14.84 -3.19 -17.60
C THR A 20 14.02 -3.57 -16.37
N SER A 21 13.86 -2.62 -15.44
CA SER A 21 13.12 -2.81 -14.20
C SER A 21 12.06 -1.72 -14.01
N ILE A 22 10.94 -2.10 -13.37
CA ILE A 22 9.92 -1.15 -12.90
C ILE A 22 10.50 -0.11 -11.94
N GLY A 23 11.47 -0.50 -11.10
CA GLY A 23 12.13 0.44 -10.19
C GLY A 23 12.97 1.48 -10.93
N GLU A 24 13.56 1.09 -12.06
CA GLU A 24 14.32 1.98 -12.95
C GLU A 24 13.38 2.96 -13.67
N ALA A 25 12.26 2.45 -14.21
CA ALA A 25 11.22 3.29 -14.82
C ALA A 25 10.65 4.32 -13.82
N ALA A 26 10.44 3.93 -12.56
CA ALA A 26 9.99 4.85 -11.51
C ALA A 26 11.02 5.94 -11.19
N ARG A 27 12.32 5.64 -11.21
CA ARG A 27 13.38 6.64 -11.00
C ARG A 27 13.45 7.63 -12.16
N ILE A 28 13.36 7.13 -13.39
CA ILE A 28 13.33 7.96 -14.60
C ILE A 28 12.16 8.94 -14.53
N LEU A 29 10.94 8.47 -14.27
CA LEU A 29 9.76 9.33 -14.15
C LEU A 29 9.88 10.39 -13.04
N ARG A 30 10.52 10.06 -11.92
CA ARG A 30 10.74 11.04 -10.83
C ARG A 30 11.78 12.11 -11.18
N GLY A 31 12.74 11.78 -12.04
CA GLY A 31 13.79 12.71 -12.51
C GLY A 31 13.38 13.59 -13.70
N LEU A 32 12.23 13.32 -14.32
CA LEU A 32 11.74 14.08 -15.47
C LEU A 32 11.12 15.43 -15.06
N PRO A 33 11.24 16.47 -15.90
CA PRO A 33 10.54 17.73 -15.69
C PRO A 33 9.01 17.55 -15.80
N VAL A 34 8.27 18.40 -15.07
CA VAL A 34 6.81 18.27 -14.87
C VAL A 34 6.03 18.21 -16.19
N GLU A 35 6.47 18.94 -17.21
CA GLU A 35 5.86 18.95 -18.54
C GLU A 35 5.91 17.59 -19.24
N ILE A 36 7.05 16.91 -19.16
CA ILE A 36 7.22 15.60 -19.80
C ILE A 36 6.51 14.51 -18.99
N ARG A 37 6.46 14.66 -17.66
CA ARG A 37 5.70 13.73 -16.80
C ARG A 37 4.21 13.74 -17.16
N GLY A 38 3.65 14.92 -17.45
CA GLY A 38 2.26 15.09 -17.91
C GLY A 38 1.93 14.38 -19.23
N LEU A 39 2.93 14.07 -20.07
CA LEU A 39 2.73 13.31 -21.31
C LEU A 39 2.56 11.80 -21.05
N PHE A 40 2.96 11.31 -19.88
CA PHE A 40 3.04 9.89 -19.51
C PHE A 40 2.18 9.54 -18.28
N ASP A 41 1.12 10.31 -18.01
CA ASP A 41 0.25 10.12 -16.83
C ASP A 41 -0.22 8.67 -16.62
N GLN A 42 -0.59 7.95 -17.70
CA GLN A 42 -1.09 6.57 -17.57
C GLN A 42 0.04 5.58 -17.27
N VAL A 43 1.25 5.85 -17.77
CA VAL A 43 2.45 5.06 -17.46
C VAL A 43 2.84 5.27 -15.99
N GLU A 44 2.70 6.49 -15.47
CA GLU A 44 2.92 6.77 -14.04
C GLU A 44 1.93 6.00 -13.15
N VAL A 45 0.64 6.02 -13.50
CA VAL A 45 -0.39 5.26 -12.78
C VAL A 45 -0.09 3.76 -12.83
N LEU A 46 0.28 3.23 -13.99
CA LEU A 46 0.63 1.82 -14.15
C LEU A 46 1.81 1.42 -13.25
N ILE A 47 2.89 2.20 -13.28
CA ILE A 47 4.08 1.93 -12.44
C ILE A 47 3.73 2.01 -10.95
N ARG A 48 2.86 2.94 -10.56
CA ARG A 48 2.38 3.04 -9.17
C ARG A 48 1.60 1.79 -8.76
N ILE A 49 0.68 1.32 -9.59
CA ILE A 49 -0.08 0.08 -9.33
C ILE A 49 0.90 -1.10 -9.22
N LEU A 50 1.81 -1.24 -10.17
CA LEU A 50 2.79 -2.34 -10.21
C LEU A 50 3.76 -2.33 -9.01
N MET A 51 4.07 -1.17 -8.43
CA MET A 51 4.86 -1.10 -7.19
C MET A 51 4.02 -1.37 -5.94
N VAL A 52 2.72 -1.08 -5.95
CA VAL A 52 1.82 -1.31 -4.81
C VAL A 52 1.35 -2.76 -4.73
N VAL A 53 1.04 -3.41 -5.85
CA VAL A 53 0.57 -4.80 -5.90
C VAL A 53 1.47 -5.77 -5.11
N PRO A 54 2.80 -5.85 -5.35
CA PRO A 54 3.66 -6.77 -4.61
C PRO A 54 3.76 -6.43 -3.11
N VAL A 55 3.68 -5.15 -2.75
CA VAL A 55 3.63 -4.73 -1.34
C VAL A 55 2.32 -5.17 -0.70
N SER A 56 1.19 -5.04 -1.41
CA SER A 56 -0.12 -5.43 -0.91
C SER A 56 -0.29 -6.93 -0.72
N SER A 57 0.30 -7.76 -1.60
CA SER A 57 0.27 -9.22 -1.43
C SER A 57 1.01 -9.64 -0.16
N CYS A 58 2.19 -9.07 0.11
CA CYS A 58 2.93 -9.36 1.33
C CYS A 58 2.18 -8.90 2.59
N GLU A 59 1.54 -7.73 2.56
CA GLU A 59 0.72 -7.24 3.69
C GLU A 59 -0.52 -8.10 3.92
N ALA A 60 -1.16 -8.60 2.85
CA ALA A 60 -2.27 -9.55 2.96
C ALA A 60 -1.81 -10.89 3.56
N GLU A 61 -0.71 -11.45 3.08
CA GLU A 61 -0.11 -12.68 3.63
C GLU A 61 0.25 -12.53 5.11
N ARG A 62 0.88 -11.40 5.48
CA ARG A 62 1.16 -11.07 6.89
C ARG A 62 -0.14 -10.99 7.69
N SER A 63 -1.16 -10.32 7.18
CA SER A 63 -2.46 -10.18 7.84
C SER A 63 -3.15 -11.53 8.04
N PHE A 64 -3.19 -12.40 7.02
CA PHE A 64 -3.77 -13.74 7.14
C PHE A 64 -2.97 -14.65 8.08
N SER A 65 -1.64 -14.58 8.04
CA SER A 65 -0.78 -15.30 8.98
C SER A 65 -1.03 -14.86 10.43
N THR A 66 -1.14 -13.55 10.68
CA THR A 66 -1.49 -13.03 12.01
C THR A 66 -2.89 -13.43 12.45
N LEU A 67 -3.88 -13.41 11.54
CA LEU A 67 -5.24 -13.89 11.78
C LEU A 67 -5.24 -15.36 12.22
N CYS A 68 -4.53 -16.24 11.51
CA CYS A 68 -4.39 -17.66 11.87
C CYS A 68 -3.75 -17.84 13.26
N ARG A 69 -2.77 -17.02 13.63
CA ARG A 69 -2.13 -17.06 14.97
C ARG A 69 -3.04 -16.51 16.07
N LEU A 70 -3.88 -15.52 15.77
CA LEU A 70 -4.80 -14.91 16.74
C LEU A 70 -6.05 -15.76 16.97
N LYS A 71 -6.60 -16.35 15.90
CA LYS A 71 -7.77 -17.22 15.91
C LYS A 71 -7.35 -18.67 16.17
N THR A 72 -6.92 -18.95 17.40
CA THR A 72 -6.64 -20.33 17.83
C THR A 72 -7.92 -21.07 18.20
N TRP A 73 -7.87 -22.40 18.16
CA TRP A 73 -9.02 -23.28 18.44
C TRP A 73 -9.64 -23.02 19.83
N LEU A 74 -8.81 -22.72 20.84
CA LEU A 74 -9.24 -22.36 22.20
C LEU A 74 -9.86 -20.95 22.31
N ARG A 75 -9.77 -20.11 21.27
CA ARG A 75 -10.31 -18.74 21.21
C ARG A 75 -11.42 -18.60 20.15
N ALA A 76 -12.06 -19.71 19.78
CA ALA A 76 -13.05 -19.73 18.70
C ALA A 76 -14.35 -18.96 18.98
N THR A 77 -14.66 -18.63 20.24
CA THR A 77 -15.88 -17.92 20.67
C THR A 77 -15.79 -16.38 20.55
N MET A 78 -14.74 -15.84 19.94
CA MET A 78 -14.56 -14.39 19.86
C MET A 78 -15.40 -13.74 18.75
N ASN A 79 -16.08 -12.63 19.07
CA ASN A 79 -16.84 -11.85 18.10
C ASN A 79 -15.94 -11.29 16.99
N GLN A 80 -16.46 -11.27 15.76
CA GLN A 80 -15.73 -10.81 14.57
C GLN A 80 -15.21 -9.38 14.72
N ASN A 81 -15.98 -8.49 15.35
CA ASN A 81 -15.56 -7.09 15.60
C ASN A 81 -14.29 -7.04 16.46
N ARG A 82 -14.24 -7.83 17.54
CA ARG A 82 -13.07 -7.93 18.39
C ARG A 82 -11.88 -8.52 17.63
N LEU A 83 -12.12 -9.50 16.75
CA LEU A 83 -11.07 -10.13 15.94
C LEU A 83 -10.43 -9.15 14.98
N ASN A 84 -11.24 -8.43 14.22
CA ASN A 84 -10.76 -7.44 13.28
C ASN A 84 -9.94 -6.36 13.98
N ASN A 85 -10.42 -5.84 15.11
CA ASN A 85 -9.70 -4.83 15.89
C ASN A 85 -8.33 -5.33 16.38
N LEU A 86 -8.26 -6.56 16.91
CA LEU A 86 -7.00 -7.13 17.39
C LEU A 86 -6.00 -7.39 16.26
N VAL A 87 -6.47 -7.80 15.09
CA VAL A 87 -5.62 -8.04 13.92
C VAL A 87 -5.00 -6.73 13.45
N VAL A 88 -5.79 -5.66 13.35
CA VAL A 88 -5.31 -4.32 12.99
C VAL A 88 -4.24 -3.84 13.98
N CYS A 89 -4.48 -3.98 15.29
CA CYS A 89 -3.50 -3.63 16.32
C CYS A 89 -2.20 -4.45 16.20
N ASN A 90 -2.28 -5.73 15.82
CA ASN A 90 -1.12 -6.61 15.70
C ASN A 90 -0.29 -6.34 14.43
N VAL A 91 -0.95 -6.16 13.28
CA VAL A 91 -0.30 -5.84 12.00
C VAL A 91 0.39 -4.47 12.07
N HIS A 92 -0.22 -3.50 12.75
CA HIS A 92 0.31 -2.13 12.88
C HIS A 92 0.88 -1.84 14.28
N LYS A 93 1.54 -2.83 14.90
CA LYS A 93 2.07 -2.70 16.25
C LYS A 93 3.03 -1.51 16.42
N GLU A 94 3.92 -1.27 15.46
CA GLU A 94 4.84 -0.11 15.52
C GLU A 94 4.09 1.23 15.62
N ARG A 95 2.98 1.38 14.90
CA ARG A 95 2.16 2.60 14.95
C ARG A 95 1.41 2.69 16.27
N LEU A 96 1.01 1.55 16.84
CA LEU A 96 0.36 1.47 18.15
C LEU A 96 1.32 1.85 19.27
N ASP A 97 2.58 1.41 19.19
CA ASP A 97 3.63 1.71 20.17
C ASP A 97 4.00 3.21 20.20
N MET A 98 3.69 3.95 19.13
CA MET A 98 3.84 5.41 19.08
C MET A 98 2.69 6.18 19.75
N LEU A 99 1.57 5.52 20.09
CA LEU A 99 0.43 6.17 20.72
C LEU A 99 0.66 6.34 22.22
N ASN A 100 0.29 7.51 22.76
CA ASN A 100 0.30 7.75 24.20
C ASN A 100 -0.91 7.07 24.86
N THR A 101 -0.68 5.93 25.49
CA THR A 101 -1.73 5.22 26.25
C THR A 101 -2.30 6.06 27.38
N GLY A 102 -1.49 6.94 27.98
CA GLY A 102 -1.94 7.85 29.04
C GLY A 102 -3.04 8.82 28.60
N THR A 103 -2.93 9.39 27.39
CA THR A 103 -3.96 10.31 26.87
C THR A 103 -5.23 9.55 26.50
N ILE A 104 -5.10 8.35 25.91
CA ILE A 104 -6.25 7.50 25.56
C ILE A 104 -7.03 7.10 26.82
N CYS A 105 -6.33 6.72 27.89
CA CYS A 105 -6.97 6.37 29.16
C CYS A 105 -7.73 7.56 29.76
N GLN A 106 -7.16 8.77 29.69
CA GLN A 106 -7.81 9.98 30.19
C GLN A 106 -9.06 10.33 29.38
N GLU A 107 -9.00 10.21 28.05
CA GLU A 107 -10.14 10.45 27.16
C GLU A 107 -11.28 9.44 27.42
N PHE A 108 -10.93 8.19 27.71
CA PHE A 108 -11.90 7.14 28.03
C PHE A 108 -12.58 7.33 29.40
N VAL A 109 -11.86 7.86 30.39
CA VAL A 109 -12.39 8.15 31.74
C VAL A 109 -13.14 9.49 31.78
N GLY A 110 -12.77 10.43 30.90
CA GLY A 110 -13.43 11.73 30.77
C GLY A 110 -14.74 11.70 29.96
N CYS A 111 -15.08 10.56 29.35
CA CYS A 111 -16.40 10.26 28.78
C CYS A 111 -17.30 9.59 29.82
#